data_AF-A0A9E2GEA2-F1
#
_entry.id   AF-A0A9E2GEA2-F1
#
_cell.length_a   1.000
_cell.length_b   1.000
_cell.length_c   1.000
_cell.angle_alpha   90.00
_cell.angle_beta   90.00
_cell.angle_gamma   90.00
#
_symmetry.space_group_name_H-M   'P 1'
#
loop_
_entity.id
_entity.type
_entity.pdbx_description
1 polymer ?
#
loop_
_entity_poly.entity_id
_entity_poly.type
_entity_poly.pdbx_seq_one_letter_code
_entity_poly.pdbx_strand_id
1 'polypeptide(L)' 'MKKNPDLEVSIGEIKLKNPVMTASGTFGYASEFENLVDLNRLGAIIVKG' A
#
# COMPACT_ATOMS: atom_id res chain seq x y z
N MET A 1 23.56 14.61 4.10
CA MET A 1 22.20 14.21 3.66
C MET A 1 21.87 12.87 4.31
N LYS A 2 20.74 12.75 5.03
CA LYS A 2 20.28 11.44 5.53
C LYS A 2 19.68 10.66 4.35
N LYS A 3 20.18 9.45 4.12
CA LYS A 3 19.59 8.51 3.17
C LYS A 3 18.27 8.02 3.77
N ASN A 4 17.17 8.14 3.04
CA ASN A 4 15.91 7.54 3.49
C ASN A 4 16.05 6.01 3.51
N PRO A 5 15.43 5.32 4.48
CA PRO A 5 15.44 3.87 4.48
C PRO A 5 14.74 3.36 3.22
N ASP A 6 15.31 2.31 2.62
CA ASP A 6 14.63 1.55 1.59
C ASP A 6 13.54 0.73 2.27
N LEU A 7 12.31 0.85 1.78
CA LEU A 7 11.14 0.17 2.33
C LEU A 7 10.68 -0.97 1.42
N GLU A 8 11.29 -1.21 0.26
CA GLU A 8 10.88 -2.30 -0.63
C GLU A 8 10.93 -3.65 0.10
N VAL A 9 9.87 -4.46 -0.05
CA VAL A 9 9.76 -5.79 0.55
C VAL A 9 9.29 -6.81 -0.47
N SER A 10 9.73 -8.06 -0.31
CA SER A 10 9.23 -9.22 -1.05
C SER A 10 8.49 -10.16 -0.11
N ILE A 11 7.24 -10.48 -0.42
CA ILE A 11 6.40 -11.41 0.34
C ILE A 11 6.02 -12.55 -0.61
N GLY A 12 6.69 -13.71 -0.44
CA GLY A 12 6.62 -14.78 -1.44
C GLY A 12 7.13 -14.28 -2.80
N GLU A 13 6.32 -14.43 -3.84
CA GLU A 13 6.64 -13.98 -5.21
C GLU A 13 6.25 -12.51 -5.48
N ILE A 14 5.62 -11.83 -4.51
CA ILE A 14 5.11 -10.47 -4.68
C ILE A 14 6.16 -9.46 -4.21
N LYS A 15 6.51 -8.51 -5.08
CA LYS A 15 7.32 -7.33 -4.73
C LYS A 15 6.44 -6.12 -4.46
N LEU A 16 6.63 -5.50 -3.30
CA LEU A 16 5.91 -4.30 -2.89
C LEU A 16 6.90 -3.16 -2.66
N LYS A 17 6.57 -1.96 -3.14
CA LYS A 17 7.40 -0.76 -2.92
C LYS A 17 7.56 -0.36 -1.45
N ASN A 18 6.67 -0.83 -0.57
CA ASN A 18 6.74 -0.69 0.89
C ASN A 18 5.80 -1.70 1.58
N PRO A 19 5.95 -1.96 2.89
CA PRO A 19 5.12 -2.92 3.61
C PRO A 19 3.74 -2.37 4.02
N VAL A 20 3.40 -1.12 3.67
CA VAL A 20 2.14 -0.50 4.09
C VAL A 20 1.02 -0.93 3.15
N MET A 21 -0.03 -1.54 3.68
CA MET A 21 -1.20 -1.98 2.93
C MET A 21 -2.48 -1.81 3.75
N THR A 22 -3.63 -1.76 3.09
CA THR A 22 -4.94 -1.69 3.76
C THR A 22 -5.33 -3.06 4.33
N ALA A 23 -6.11 -3.10 5.40
CA ALA A 23 -6.75 -4.34 5.84
C ALA A 23 -8.01 -4.60 5.00
N SER A 24 -8.36 -5.87 4.78
CA SER A 24 -9.55 -6.23 3.99
C SER A 24 -10.83 -5.68 4.62
N GLY A 25 -11.66 -5.01 3.82
CA GLY A 25 -12.93 -4.44 4.27
C GLY A 25 -12.82 -3.13 5.07
N THR A 26 -11.61 -2.59 5.29
CA THR A 26 -11.45 -1.31 5.99
C THR A 26 -11.32 -0.12 5.04
N PHE A 27 -11.30 -0.36 3.72
CA PHE A 27 -10.95 0.65 2.72
C PHE A 27 -11.79 0.58 1.44
N GLY A 28 -12.95 -0.07 1.46
CA GLY A 28 -13.81 -0.20 0.27
C GLY A 28 -13.06 -0.74 -0.95
N TYR A 29 -13.19 -0.05 -2.09
CA TYR A 29 -12.41 -0.28 -3.32
C TYR A 29 -11.25 0.72 -3.47
N ALA A 30 -10.88 1.41 -2.39
CA ALA A 30 -9.88 2.47 -2.28
C ALA A 30 -10.15 3.76 -3.06
N SER A 31 -10.91 3.72 -4.16
CA SER A 31 -11.28 4.89 -4.96
C SER A 31 -11.95 6.01 -4.14
N GLU A 32 -12.69 5.64 -3.10
CA GLU A 32 -13.36 6.58 -2.20
C GLU A 32 -12.38 7.43 -1.38
N PHE A 33 -11.13 6.98 -1.26
CA PHE A 33 -10.07 7.61 -0.48
C PHE A 33 -9.03 8.34 -1.33
N GLU A 34 -9.20 8.41 -2.66
CA GLU A 34 -8.26 9.13 -3.56
C GLU A 34 -8.10 10.62 -3.21
N ASN A 35 -9.14 11.23 -2.64
CA ASN A 35 -9.11 12.62 -2.18
C ASN A 35 -8.39 12.80 -0.83
N LEU A 36 -8.08 11.72 -0.11
CA LEU A 36 -7.46 11.74 1.22
C LEU A 36 -6.02 11.21 1.19
N VAL A 37 -5.74 10.25 0.32
CA VAL A 37 -4.42 9.62 0.18
C VAL A 37 -4.13 9.27 -1.27
N ASP A 38 -2.90 9.53 -1.72
CA ASP A 38 -2.41 9.02 -2.99
C ASP A 38 -2.23 7.49 -2.90
N LEU A 39 -3.14 6.76 -3.54
CA LEU A 39 -3.15 5.29 -3.57
C LEU A 39 -1.86 4.72 -4.16
N ASN A 40 -1.18 5.44 -5.06
CA ASN A 40 0.10 5.02 -5.63
C ASN A 40 1.25 5.04 -4.63
N ARG A 41 1.02 5.45 -3.38
CA ARG A 41 2.01 5.35 -2.28
C ARG A 41 1.86 4.09 -1.43
N LEU A 42 0.74 3.38 -1.48
CA LEU A 42 0.53 2.13 -0.72
C LEU A 42 1.22 0.95 -1.40
N GLY A 43 1.86 0.08 -0.63
CA GLY A 43 2.44 -1.17 -1.14
C GLY A 43 1.39 -2.05 -1.82
N ALA A 44 0.23 -2.21 -1.18
CA ALA A 44 -0.91 -2.96 -1.72
C ALA A 44 -2.25 -2.43 -1.19
N ILE A 45 -3.33 -2.77 -1.88
CA ILE A 45 -4.72 -2.56 -1.45
C ILE A 45 -5.37 -3.94 -1.34
N ILE A 46 -5.87 -4.27 -0.15
CA ILE A 46 -6.59 -5.51 0.10
C ILE A 46 -8.09 -5.21 0.05
N VAL A 47 -8.72 -5.53 -1.07
CA VAL A 47 -10.16 -5.34 -1.27
C VAL A 47 -10.98 -6.35 -0.47
N LYS A 48 -12.26 -6.01 -0.23
CA LYS A 48 -13.26 -6.99 0.21
C LYS A 48 -13.74 -7.78 -1.03
N GLY A 49 -13.89 -9.09 -0.88
CA GLY A 49 -14.52 -9.95 -1.90
C GLY A 49 -16.00 -9.64 -2.08
#